data_AF-A0A8H5CKC0-F1
#
_entry.id   AF-A0A8H5CKC0-F1
#
_cell.length_a   1.000
_cell.length_b   1.000
_cell.length_c   1.000
_cell.angle_alpha   90.00
_cell.angle_beta   90.00
_cell.angle_gamma   90.00
#
_symmetry.space_group_name_H-M   'P 1'
#
loop_
_entity.id
_entity.type
_entity.pdbx_description
1 polymer ?
#
loop_
_entity_poly.entity_id
_entity_poly.type
_entity_poly.pdbx_seq_one_letter_code
_entity_poly.pdbx_strand_id
1 'polypeptide(L)'
;MRWRSQDCVEGFSLTVPPDGSQAELKANPTLGLFKGLTTFSQLWYDLDGIAYTVEAPIAIMDEPAYPYRGLMLDTAGDYFPIADIQRTLDDMI
;
A
#
# COMPACT_ATOMS: atom_id res chain seq x y z
N MET A 1 -18.65 -19.63 11.14
CA MET A 1 -17.77 -18.46 10.92
C MET A 1 -17.51 -18.33 9.44
N ARG A 2 -18.04 -17.27 8.80
CA ARG A 2 -17.90 -17.01 7.36
C ARG A 2 -16.77 -16.00 7.20
N TRP A 3 -15.57 -16.46 6.86
CA TRP A 3 -14.45 -15.59 6.54
C TRP A 3 -14.84 -14.70 5.35
N ARG A 4 -14.64 -13.39 5.50
CA ARG A 4 -15.02 -12.32 4.56
C ARG A 4 -14.17 -12.36 3.28
N SER A 5 -14.31 -13.42 2.50
CA SER A 5 -13.55 -13.64 1.27
C SER A 5 -13.81 -12.60 0.17
N GLN A 6 -14.86 -11.77 0.29
CA GLN A 6 -15.13 -10.68 -0.67
C GLN A 6 -14.49 -9.35 -0.26
N ASP A 7 -14.04 -9.19 0.99
CA ASP A 7 -13.41 -7.97 1.50
C ASP A 7 -11.87 -7.99 1.37
N CYS A 8 -11.29 -9.10 0.89
CA CYS A 8 -9.85 -9.33 0.81
C CYS A 8 -9.29 -9.26 -0.62
N VAL A 9 -10.03 -8.67 -1.57
CA VAL A 9 -9.45 -8.33 -2.87
C VAL A 9 -8.55 -7.11 -2.65
N GLU A 10 -7.32 -7.17 -3.14
CA GLU A 10 -6.29 -6.14 -2.87
C GLU A 10 -5.80 -5.46 -4.15
N GLY A 11 -6.32 -5.89 -5.31
CA GLY A 11 -5.91 -5.35 -6.59
C GLY A 11 -6.36 -3.91 -6.80
N PHE A 12 -5.53 -3.15 -7.52
CA PHE A 12 -5.81 -1.76 -7.88
C PHE A 12 -5.25 -1.39 -9.27
N SER A 13 -5.77 -0.31 -9.84
CA SER A 13 -5.16 0.37 -10.98
C SER A 13 -4.92 1.84 -10.68
N LEU A 14 -3.72 2.32 -10.99
CA LEU A 14 -3.26 3.69 -10.74
C LEU A 14 -2.74 4.30 -12.04
N THR A 15 -3.22 5.49 -12.40
CA THR A 15 -2.74 6.24 -13.56
C THR A 15 -2.31 7.65 -13.13
N VAL A 16 -1.09 8.04 -13.49
CA VAL A 16 -0.59 9.41 -13.37
C VAL A 16 -0.31 9.95 -14.78
N PRO A 17 -1.06 10.95 -15.26
CA PRO A 17 -0.94 11.45 -16.62
C PRO A 17 0.26 12.40 -16.80
N PRO A 18 0.76 12.60 -18.04
CA PRO A 18 1.97 13.39 -18.31
C PRO A 18 1.73 14.91 -18.29
N ASP A 19 0.48 15.35 -18.35
CA ASP A 19 0.07 16.74 -18.58
C ASP A 19 -0.27 17.50 -17.29
N GLY A 20 -0.05 16.87 -16.13
CA GLY A 20 -0.41 17.43 -14.82
C GLY A 20 -1.91 17.42 -14.54
N SER A 21 -2.72 16.72 -15.35
CA SER A 21 -4.12 16.45 -15.02
C SER A 21 -4.24 15.47 -13.85
N GLN A 22 -5.47 15.25 -13.37
CA GLN A 22 -5.71 14.49 -12.14
C GLN A 22 -5.25 13.03 -12.28
N ALA A 23 -4.48 12.56 -11.30
CA ALA A 23 -4.17 11.14 -11.15
C ALA A 23 -5.43 10.37 -10.72
N GLU A 24 -5.57 9.14 -11.20
CA GLU A 24 -6.72 8.28 -10.93
C GLU A 24 -6.29 6.96 -10.29
N LEU A 25 -6.87 6.63 -9.13
CA LEU A 25 -6.71 5.35 -8.46
C LEU A 25 -8.08 4.64 -8.37
N LYS A 26 -8.15 3.41 -8.86
CA LYS A 26 -9.35 2.57 -8.84
C LYS A 26 -9.06 1.24 -8.17
N ALA A 27 -9.92 0.85 -7.24
CA ALA A 27 -9.90 -0.47 -6.64
C ALA A 27 -11.30 -0.83 -6.11
N ASN A 28 -11.54 -2.11 -5.92
CA ASN A 28 -12.72 -2.63 -5.24
C ASN A 28 -12.25 -3.86 -4.45
N PRO A 29 -12.23 -3.89 -3.11
CA PRO A 29 -12.70 -2.99 -2.04
C PRO A 29 -11.64 -1.97 -1.51
N THR A 30 -11.93 -1.33 -0.36
CA THR A 30 -11.07 -0.33 0.34
C THR A 30 -9.63 -0.79 0.57
N LEU A 31 -9.40 -2.09 0.76
CA LEU A 31 -8.04 -2.62 0.96
C LEU A 31 -7.15 -2.42 -0.28
N GLY A 32 -7.70 -2.58 -1.49
CA GLY A 32 -6.98 -2.26 -2.72
C GLY A 32 -6.71 -0.76 -2.87
N LEU A 33 -7.62 0.11 -2.43
CA LEU A 33 -7.36 1.56 -2.38
C LEU A 33 -6.20 1.88 -1.45
N PHE A 34 -6.16 1.24 -0.28
CA PHE A 34 -5.06 1.42 0.68
C PHE A 34 -3.71 1.02 0.08
N LYS A 35 -3.63 -0.16 -0.57
CA LYS A 35 -2.40 -0.62 -1.26
C LYS A 35 -2.01 0.28 -2.43
N GLY A 36 -2.99 0.76 -3.19
CA GLY A 36 -2.76 1.74 -4.25
C GLY A 36 -2.24 3.08 -3.74
N LEU A 37 -2.73 3.56 -2.60
CA LEU A 37 -2.24 4.78 -1.96
C LEU A 37 -0.82 4.63 -1.40
N THR A 38 -0.49 3.47 -0.83
CA THR A 38 0.90 3.15 -0.43
C THR A 38 1.84 3.15 -1.63
N THR A 39 1.41 2.58 -2.76
CA THR A 39 2.19 2.62 -4.00
C THR A 39 2.32 4.04 -4.54
N PHE A 40 1.23 4.80 -4.53
CA PHE A 40 1.22 6.18 -5.01
C PHE A 40 2.14 7.09 -4.18
N SER A 41 2.23 6.91 -2.86
CA SER A 41 3.12 7.74 -2.02
C SER A 41 4.60 7.52 -2.33
N GLN A 42 4.97 6.33 -2.80
CA GLN A 42 6.34 5.98 -3.18
C GLN A 42 6.78 6.61 -4.51
N LEU A 43 5.85 7.15 -5.32
CA LEU A 43 6.18 7.77 -6.60
C LEU A 43 6.76 9.19 -6.47
N TRP A 44 6.75 9.77 -5.27
CA TRP A 44 7.08 11.17 -5.06
C TRP A 44 8.46 11.36 -4.44
N TYR A 45 9.20 12.30 -5.00
CA TYR A 45 10.44 12.84 -4.45
C TYR A 45 10.16 14.22 -3.87
N ASP A 46 10.90 14.58 -2.83
CA ASP A 46 10.91 15.94 -2.28
C ASP A 46 12.24 16.61 -2.60
N LEU A 47 12.18 17.81 -3.17
CA LEU A 47 13.32 18.71 -3.28
C LEU A 47 12.91 20.07 -2.72
N ASP A 48 13.51 20.45 -1.59
CA ASP A 48 13.26 21.72 -0.91
C ASP A 48 11.76 21.98 -0.61
N GLY A 49 11.01 20.94 -0.23
CA GLY A 49 9.58 21.02 0.07
C GLY A 49 8.67 21.02 -1.16
N ILE A 50 9.23 20.81 -2.36
CA ILE A 50 8.49 20.63 -3.60
C ILE A 50 8.42 19.13 -3.90
N ALA A 51 7.21 18.59 -3.83
CA ALA A 51 6.93 17.22 -4.26
C ALA A 51 6.88 17.13 -5.79
N TYR A 52 7.66 16.24 -6.38
CA TYR A 52 7.66 15.97 -7.82
C TYR A 52 7.88 14.48 -8.11
N THR A 53 7.57 14.05 -9.33
CA THR A 53 7.83 12.68 -9.78
C THR A 53 8.44 12.69 -11.18
N VAL A 54 9.42 11.81 -11.42
CA VAL A 54 9.99 11.55 -12.76
C VAL A 54 9.38 10.33 -13.42
N GLU A 55 8.51 9.61 -12.70
CA GLU A 55 7.88 8.39 -13.17
C GLU A 55 6.69 8.66 -14.10
N ALA A 56 6.13 9.88 -14.07
CA ALA A 56 5.01 10.24 -14.93
C ALA A 56 5.45 10.42 -16.41
N PRO A 57 4.67 9.91 -17.38
CA PRO A 57 3.40 9.21 -17.21
C PRO A 57 3.57 7.75 -16.79
N ILE A 58 2.75 7.29 -15.84
CA ILE A 58 2.75 5.90 -15.39
C ILE A 58 1.34 5.34 -15.29
N ALA A 59 1.19 4.07 -15.65
CA ALA A 59 -0.01 3.28 -15.45
C ALA A 59 0.37 1.95 -14.80
N ILE A 60 -0.20 1.68 -13.63
CA ILE A 60 0.06 0.50 -12.81
C ILE A 60 -1.24 -0.29 -12.69
N MET A 61 -1.14 -1.60 -12.86
CA MET A 61 -2.17 -2.56 -12.49
C MET A 61 -1.47 -3.61 -11.63
N ASP A 62 -1.87 -3.71 -10.37
CA ASP A 62 -1.18 -4.56 -9.40
C ASP A 62 -2.17 -5.36 -8.57
N GLU A 63 -1.81 -6.60 -8.26
CA GLU A 63 -2.55 -7.51 -7.39
C GLU A 63 -1.61 -8.57 -6.80
N PRO A 64 -1.84 -9.01 -5.55
CA PRO A 64 -0.97 -9.99 -4.94
C PRO A 64 -1.19 -11.40 -5.51
N ALA A 65 -0.10 -12.08 -5.85
CA ALA A 65 -0.15 -13.48 -6.27
C ALA A 65 -0.65 -14.45 -5.17
N TYR A 66 -0.42 -14.10 -3.90
CA TYR A 66 -0.81 -14.91 -2.75
C TYR A 66 -1.62 -14.10 -1.74
N PRO A 67 -2.78 -14.61 -1.26
CA PRO A 67 -3.65 -13.87 -0.35
C PRO A 67 -3.13 -13.77 1.09
N TYR A 68 -2.15 -14.59 1.49
CA TYR A 68 -1.60 -14.60 2.84
C TYR A 68 -0.11 -14.21 2.81
N ARG A 69 0.21 -13.07 3.42
CA ARG A 69 1.56 -12.46 3.44
C ARG A 69 1.89 -11.94 4.84
N GLY A 70 1.85 -12.85 5.83
CA GLY A 70 2.02 -12.54 7.24
C GLY A 70 3.43 -12.80 7.76
N LEU A 71 3.71 -12.23 8.94
CA LEU A 71 4.92 -12.47 9.74
C LEU A 71 4.50 -13.10 11.08
N MET A 72 5.26 -14.09 11.57
CA MET A 72 5.07 -14.64 12.92
C MET A 72 5.98 -13.92 13.92
N LEU A 73 5.38 -13.32 14.95
CA LEU A 73 6.10 -12.70 16.07
C LEU A 73 5.79 -13.49 17.36
N ASP A 74 6.81 -14.13 17.94
CA ASP A 74 6.70 -14.80 19.23
C ASP A 74 6.98 -13.81 20.36
N THR A 75 5.95 -13.52 21.17
CA THR A 75 6.03 -12.61 22.32
C THR A 75 6.09 -13.35 23.66
N ALA A 76 6.21 -14.68 23.63
CA ALA A 76 6.32 -15.52 24.82
C ALA A 76 7.78 -15.79 25.21
N GLY A 77 8.67 -15.95 24.22
CA GLY A 77 10.10 -16.15 24.46
C GLY A 77 10.77 -14.92 25.08
N ASP A 78 10.48 -13.74 24.51
CA ASP A 78 10.95 -12.44 24.98
C ASP A 78 9.85 -11.39 24.83
N TYR A 79 9.88 -10.37 25.71
CA TYR A 79 8.91 -9.27 25.66
C TYR A 79 9.27 -8.25 24.59
N PHE A 80 8.28 -7.88 23.78
CA PHE A 80 8.35 -6.76 22.84
C PHE A 80 7.46 -5.61 23.35
N PRO A 81 8.01 -4.40 23.54
CA PRO A 81 7.21 -3.21 23.79
C PRO A 81 6.14 -3.01 22.72
N ILE A 82 4.95 -2.55 23.12
CA ILE A 82 3.83 -2.30 22.18
C ILE A 82 4.25 -1.34 21.06
N ALA A 83 5.10 -0.36 21.36
CA ALA A 83 5.62 0.60 20.39
C ALA A 83 6.44 -0.09 19.27
N ASP A 84 7.21 -1.13 19.60
CA ASP A 84 7.98 -1.87 18.60
C ASP A 84 7.08 -2.76 17.73
N ILE A 85 6.03 -3.32 18.32
CA ILE A 85 5.01 -4.07 17.56
C ILE A 85 4.28 -3.14 16.60
N GLN A 86 3.89 -1.94 17.04
CA GLN A 86 3.24 -0.94 16.20
C GLN A 86 4.14 -0.50 15.04
N ARG A 87 5.42 -0.17 15.32
CA ARG A 87 6.41 0.14 14.27
C ARG A 87 6.50 -0.98 13.24
N THR A 88 6.53 -2.23 13.70
CA THR A 88 6.59 -3.39 12.79
C THR A 88 5.34 -3.48 11.90
N LEU A 89 4.16 -3.21 12.44
CA LEU A 89 2.91 -3.19 11.66
C LEU A 89 2.88 -2.04 10.65
N ASP A 90 3.41 -0.87 11.02
CA ASP A 90 3.51 0.28 10.12
C ASP A 90 4.44 0.00 8.93
N ASP A 91 5.55 -0.71 9.18
CA ASP A 91 6.52 -1.12 8.15
C ASP A 91 5.97 -2.22 7.21
N MET A 92 4.90 -2.93 7.59
CA MET A 92 4.28 -3.99 6.78
C MET A 92 3.29 -3.47 5.73
N ILE A 93 3.04 -2.15 5.69
CA ILE A 93 2.02 -1.53 4.83
C ILE A 93 2.51 -1.32 3.40
#